data_AF-W8SLS5-F1
#
_entry.id   AF-W8SLS5-F1
#
_cell.length_a   1.000
_cell.length_b   1.000
_cell.length_c   1.000
_cell.angle_alpha   90.00
_cell.angle_beta   90.00
_cell.angle_gamma   90.00
#
_symmetry.space_group_name_H-M   'P 1'
#
loop_
_entity.id
_entity.type
_entity.pdbx_description
1 polymer ?
#
loop_
_entity_poly.entity_id
_entity_poly.type
_entity_poly.pdbx_seq_one_letter_code
_entity_poly.pdbx_strand_id
1 'polypeptide(L)'
;MTDRGTEALGLSQDRLQIGPSAMVWDGEKLIVEIDEMTTPHAQKLTGTVTVRPSALTSVELPLTECGTHIWRPFAPKSDIEVKLNRPGWSWTGHGYFDANFGTRALEADFNYWTWGRFPLSDGAACFYDATRRDGSDLAVALGFDDDGTPRAIEMPPKAALPRPFWQVRRETRADPGYRPHQVKAMLDAPFYNRSAVRTKINGEETVGVHEALDLDRFRGPWLMPMLAVRVPRRARWPRGLGR
;
A
#
# COMPACT_ATOMS: atom_id res chain seq x y z
N MET A 1 10.74 -8.88 4.53
CA MET A 1 12.07 -8.26 4.72
C MET A 1 11.87 -7.05 5.62
N THR A 2 12.00 -7.23 6.94
CA THR A 2 12.09 -6.12 7.88
C THR A 2 13.56 -5.78 8.07
N ASP A 3 13.91 -4.54 8.40
CA ASP A 3 15.29 -4.20 8.83
C ASP A 3 15.62 -4.75 10.22
N ARG A 4 14.69 -5.54 10.77
CA ARG A 4 14.75 -6.25 12.03
C ARG A 4 15.21 -7.68 11.78
N GLY A 5 16.14 -8.14 12.61
CA GLY A 5 16.53 -9.54 12.66
C GLY A 5 15.39 -10.43 13.19
N THR A 6 15.48 -11.73 12.90
CA THR A 6 14.47 -12.74 13.26
C THR A 6 14.11 -12.73 14.75
N GLU A 7 15.07 -12.45 15.63
CA GLU A 7 14.88 -12.34 17.09
C GLU A 7 13.87 -11.28 17.55
N ALA A 8 13.57 -10.31 16.68
CA ALA A 8 12.64 -9.23 16.91
C ALA A 8 11.30 -9.44 16.20
N LEU A 9 11.13 -10.58 15.54
CA LEU A 9 9.92 -10.92 14.82
C LEU A 9 9.14 -11.97 15.59
N GLY A 10 7.84 -11.78 15.69
CA GLY A 10 6.91 -12.74 16.27
C GLY A 10 5.66 -12.83 15.41
N LEU A 11 5.13 -14.03 15.25
CA LEU A 11 3.91 -14.27 14.50
C LEU A 11 3.06 -15.29 15.25
N SER A 12 1.81 -14.92 15.56
CA SER A 12 0.74 -15.81 15.98
C SER A 12 -0.45 -15.67 15.01
N GLN A 13 -1.54 -16.37 15.30
CA GLN A 13 -2.78 -16.30 14.50
C GLN A 13 -3.33 -14.88 14.39
N ASP A 14 -3.22 -14.10 15.46
CA ASP A 14 -3.85 -12.81 15.68
C ASP A 14 -2.84 -11.67 15.88
N ARG A 15 -1.53 -11.96 15.83
CA ARG A 15 -0.49 -10.96 16.12
C ARG A 15 0.72 -11.09 15.21
N LEU A 16 1.11 -9.98 14.60
CA LEU A 16 2.40 -9.79 13.94
C LEU A 16 3.23 -8.76 14.73
N GLN A 17 4.34 -9.19 15.32
CA GLN A 17 5.29 -8.32 16.03
C GLN A 17 6.50 -8.02 15.14
N ILE A 18 6.87 -6.74 15.08
CA ILE A 18 8.08 -6.24 14.42
C ILE A 18 8.85 -5.32 15.40
N GLY A 19 9.79 -5.92 16.14
CA GLY A 19 10.48 -5.35 17.29
C GLY A 19 9.53 -4.87 18.39
N PRO A 20 9.41 -3.57 18.68
CA PRO A 20 8.50 -3.05 19.71
C PRO A 20 7.09 -2.76 19.17
N SER A 21 6.92 -2.66 17.85
CA SER A 21 5.64 -2.38 17.18
C SER A 21 4.92 -3.67 16.80
N ALA A 22 3.59 -3.70 16.86
CA ALA A 22 2.81 -4.89 16.52
C ALA A 22 1.53 -4.54 15.75
N MET A 23 0.98 -5.54 15.09
CA MET A 23 -0.37 -5.54 14.55
C MET A 23 -1.15 -6.65 15.25
N VAL A 24 -2.29 -6.31 15.85
CA VAL A 24 -3.13 -7.24 16.62
C VAL A 24 -4.53 -7.24 16.04
N TRP A 25 -5.06 -8.41 15.71
CA TRP A 25 -6.45 -8.61 15.30
C TRP A 25 -7.25 -9.13 16.49
N ASP A 26 -8.29 -8.42 16.91
CA ASP A 26 -9.09 -8.83 18.08
C ASP A 26 -10.39 -9.57 17.72
N GLY A 27 -10.59 -9.88 16.43
CA GLY A 27 -11.82 -10.48 15.91
C GLY A 27 -12.73 -9.49 15.20
N GLU A 28 -12.61 -8.19 15.50
CA GLU A 28 -13.45 -7.13 14.92
C GLU A 28 -12.61 -6.06 14.20
N LYS A 29 -11.46 -5.72 14.76
CA LYS A 29 -10.61 -4.62 14.28
C LYS A 29 -9.13 -4.98 14.36
N LEU A 30 -8.37 -4.30 13.51
CA LEU A 30 -6.91 -4.39 13.47
C LEU A 30 -6.32 -3.21 14.23
N ILE A 31 -5.57 -3.49 15.28
CA ILE A 31 -4.87 -2.50 16.09
C ILE A 31 -3.39 -2.54 15.71
N VAL A 32 -2.91 -1.47 15.09
CA VAL A 32 -1.50 -1.27 14.78
C VAL A 32 -0.88 -0.45 15.90
N GLU A 33 -0.08 -1.10 16.73
CA GLU A 33 0.71 -0.52 17.81
C GLU A 33 2.05 -0.04 17.23
N ILE A 34 2.29 1.27 17.29
CA ILE A 34 3.51 1.89 16.78
C ILE A 34 4.38 2.26 17.98
N ASP A 35 5.62 1.80 17.97
CA ASP A 35 6.64 2.16 18.95
C ASP A 35 8.02 2.35 18.28
N GLU A 36 8.13 3.35 17.41
CA GLU A 36 9.24 3.49 16.48
C GLU A 36 10.13 4.70 16.72
N MET A 37 11.34 4.60 16.18
CA MET A 37 12.26 5.72 16.05
C MET A 37 12.33 6.18 14.60
N THR A 38 11.95 7.42 14.33
CA THR A 38 11.92 7.94 12.96
C THR A 38 13.31 8.37 12.50
N THR A 39 13.57 8.19 11.21
CA THR A 39 14.76 8.70 10.52
C THR A 39 14.42 9.96 9.72
N PRO A 40 15.34 10.94 9.58
CA PRO A 40 16.72 10.95 10.07
C PRO A 40 16.88 11.56 11.47
N HIS A 41 15.84 12.17 12.04
CA HIS A 41 15.95 12.99 13.25
C HIS A 41 15.91 12.22 14.57
N ALA A 42 15.88 10.87 14.53
CA ALA A 42 15.77 10.02 15.70
C ALA A 42 14.69 10.53 16.67
N GLN A 43 13.48 10.71 16.15
CA GLN A 43 12.33 11.15 16.95
C GLN A 43 11.43 9.97 17.34
N LYS A 44 11.04 9.90 18.62
CA LYS A 44 10.16 8.84 19.11
C LYS A 44 8.74 9.05 18.58
N LEU A 45 8.18 8.00 17.98
CA LEU A 45 6.80 7.94 17.51
C LEU A 45 6.11 6.76 18.19
N THR A 46 5.12 7.06 19.03
CA THR A 46 4.32 6.04 19.73
C THR A 46 2.84 6.26 19.54
N GLY A 47 2.06 5.18 19.63
CA GLY A 47 0.60 5.25 19.67
C GLY A 47 -0.05 4.12 18.90
N THR A 48 -1.28 4.35 18.46
CA THR A 48 -2.09 3.31 17.80
C THR A 48 -2.76 3.84 16.53
N VAL A 49 -2.89 2.95 15.54
CA VAL A 49 -3.82 3.10 14.43
C VAL A 49 -4.79 1.94 14.50
N THR A 50 -6.07 2.24 14.73
CA THR A 50 -7.13 1.23 14.76
C THR A 50 -7.85 1.24 13.42
N VAL A 51 -7.92 0.11 12.75
CA VAL A 51 -8.63 -0.09 11.48
C VAL A 51 -9.85 -0.96 11.76
N ARG A 52 -11.04 -0.45 11.46
CA ARG A 52 -12.32 -1.14 11.58
C ARG A 52 -12.85 -1.44 10.18
N PRO A 53 -12.70 -2.66 9.68
CA PRO A 53 -13.25 -3.06 8.38
C PRO A 53 -14.76 -2.85 8.34
N SER A 54 -15.28 -2.25 7.26
CA SER A 54 -16.73 -2.31 6.99
C SER A 54 -17.14 -3.72 6.58
N ALA A 55 -16.21 -4.43 5.94
CA ALA A 55 -16.33 -5.83 5.56
C ALA A 55 -14.94 -6.46 5.36
N LEU A 56 -14.89 -7.79 5.47
CA LEU A 56 -13.70 -8.59 5.17
C LEU A 56 -13.92 -9.41 3.91
N THR A 57 -12.93 -9.43 3.03
CA THR A 57 -12.99 -10.19 1.78
C THR A 57 -12.09 -11.42 1.83
N SER A 58 -12.47 -12.43 1.05
CA SER A 58 -11.65 -13.60 0.73
C SER A 58 -10.97 -13.50 -0.64
N VAL A 59 -11.00 -12.32 -1.27
CA VAL A 59 -10.47 -12.14 -2.63
C VAL A 59 -8.95 -12.23 -2.62
N GLU A 60 -8.43 -13.05 -3.53
CA GLU A 60 -7.00 -13.11 -3.85
C GLU A 60 -6.82 -12.93 -5.34
N LEU A 61 -5.92 -12.03 -5.72
CA LEU A 61 -5.60 -11.71 -7.10
C LEU A 61 -4.16 -12.12 -7.40
N PRO A 62 -3.94 -13.23 -8.11
CA PRO A 62 -2.64 -13.57 -8.65
C PRO A 62 -2.18 -12.49 -9.64
N LEU A 63 -1.04 -11.86 -9.37
CA LEU A 63 -0.44 -10.84 -10.25
C LEU A 63 0.43 -11.46 -11.35
N THR A 64 0.74 -12.74 -11.21
CA THR A 64 1.46 -13.58 -12.19
C THR A 64 0.71 -14.89 -12.37
N GLU A 65 0.78 -15.48 -13.56
CA GLU A 65 0.11 -16.76 -13.87
C GLU A 65 0.56 -17.90 -12.95
N CYS A 66 1.84 -17.94 -12.58
CA CYS A 66 2.40 -18.95 -11.67
C CYS A 66 2.05 -18.72 -10.18
N GLY A 67 1.26 -17.69 -9.85
CA GLY A 67 0.85 -17.40 -8.47
C GLY A 67 2.00 -17.00 -7.53
N THR A 68 3.17 -16.61 -8.05
CA THR A 68 4.33 -16.24 -7.23
C THR A 68 4.20 -14.86 -6.59
N HIS A 69 3.19 -14.08 -7.02
CA HIS A 69 2.78 -12.80 -6.45
C HIS A 69 1.26 -12.75 -6.36
N ILE A 70 0.74 -12.44 -5.18
CA ILE A 70 -0.70 -12.38 -4.88
C ILE A 70 -0.98 -11.07 -4.17
N TRP A 71 -1.96 -10.32 -4.65
CA TRP A 71 -2.54 -9.19 -3.94
C TRP A 71 -3.85 -9.61 -3.26
N ARG A 72 -4.04 -9.19 -2.00
CA ARG A 72 -5.20 -9.50 -1.20
C ARG A 72 -5.75 -8.23 -0.53
N PRO A 73 -6.91 -7.71 -0.98
CA PRO A 73 -7.57 -6.59 -0.33
C PRO A 73 -8.48 -7.08 0.81
N PHE A 74 -7.89 -7.31 1.99
CA PHE A 74 -8.62 -7.81 3.16
C PHE A 74 -9.84 -6.96 3.54
N ALA A 75 -9.67 -5.64 3.61
CA ALA A 75 -10.72 -4.68 3.92
C ALA A 75 -10.64 -3.51 2.93
N PRO A 76 -11.28 -3.61 1.76
CA PRO A 76 -11.26 -2.57 0.74
C PRO A 76 -11.83 -1.23 1.23
N LYS A 77 -12.67 -1.26 2.27
CA LYS A 77 -13.24 -0.11 2.97
C LYS A 77 -13.12 -0.32 4.48
N SER A 78 -12.66 0.70 5.18
CA SER A 78 -12.52 0.69 6.63
C SER A 78 -12.64 2.10 7.19
N ASP A 79 -13.05 2.21 8.44
CA ASP A 79 -12.85 3.41 9.24
C ASP A 79 -11.56 3.28 10.04
N ILE A 80 -10.79 4.36 10.09
CA ILE A 80 -9.55 4.41 10.83
C ILE A 80 -9.62 5.46 11.93
N GLU A 81 -8.99 5.13 13.04
CA GLU A 81 -8.76 6.02 14.17
C GLU A 81 -7.26 6.02 14.46
N VAL A 82 -6.65 7.18 14.33
CA VAL A 82 -5.22 7.39 14.56
C VAL A 82 -5.07 8.14 15.87
N LYS A 83 -4.23 7.64 16.76
CA LYS A 83 -3.87 8.26 18.05
C LYS A 83 -2.38 8.13 18.29
N LEU A 84 -1.62 9.13 17.86
CA LEU A 84 -0.15 9.14 17.99
C LEU A 84 0.31 10.23 18.97
N ASN A 85 1.51 10.07 19.51
CA ASN A 85 2.08 10.92 20.56
C ASN A 85 2.52 12.32 20.12
N ARG A 86 1.90 12.88 19.07
CA ARG A 86 2.25 14.18 18.48
C ARG A 86 1.04 15.11 18.42
N PRO A 87 1.20 16.41 18.67
CA PRO A 87 0.12 17.38 18.51
C PRO A 87 -0.49 17.30 17.10
N GLY A 88 -1.82 17.21 17.02
CA GLY A 88 -2.55 17.11 15.76
C GLY A 88 -2.55 15.73 15.09
N TRP A 89 -1.93 14.70 15.70
CA TRP A 89 -1.87 13.34 15.14
C TRP A 89 -2.89 12.41 15.79
N SER A 90 -4.02 12.99 16.21
CA SER A 90 -5.21 12.27 16.67
C SER A 90 -6.37 12.66 15.78
N TRP A 91 -6.85 11.73 14.96
CA TRP A 91 -7.89 11.98 13.97
C TRP A 91 -8.56 10.67 13.53
N THR A 92 -9.75 10.80 12.95
CA THR A 92 -10.49 9.69 12.32
C THR A 92 -10.66 9.94 10.83
N GLY A 93 -10.87 8.89 10.05
CA GLY A 93 -11.12 9.00 8.62
C GLY A 93 -11.33 7.66 7.96
N HIS A 94 -11.31 7.65 6.63
CA HIS A 94 -11.44 6.43 5.85
C HIS A 94 -10.07 5.78 5.61
N GLY A 95 -10.06 4.45 5.58
CA GLY A 95 -8.90 3.64 5.25
C GLY A 95 -9.28 2.39 4.45
N TYR A 96 -8.27 1.58 4.19
CA TYR A 96 -8.36 0.24 3.63
C TYR A 96 -7.22 -0.59 4.21
N PHE A 97 -7.36 -1.92 4.15
CA PHE A 97 -6.32 -2.85 4.54
C PHE A 97 -6.12 -3.90 3.46
N ASP A 98 -4.89 -4.04 2.99
CA ASP A 98 -4.50 -5.00 1.98
C ASP A 98 -3.13 -5.60 2.29
N ALA A 99 -2.77 -6.65 1.56
CA ALA A 99 -1.44 -7.21 1.57
C ALA A 99 -1.03 -7.70 0.19
N ASN A 100 0.28 -7.72 -0.02
CA ASN A 100 0.91 -8.37 -1.16
C ASN A 100 1.80 -9.50 -0.62
N PHE A 101 1.64 -10.70 -1.17
CA PHE A 101 2.40 -11.88 -0.82
C PHE A 101 3.15 -12.38 -2.04
N GLY A 102 4.30 -12.99 -1.82
CA GLY A 102 5.02 -13.63 -2.91
C GLY A 102 6.17 -14.50 -2.45
N THR A 103 6.55 -15.44 -3.32
CA THR A 103 7.68 -16.36 -3.11
C THR A 103 8.93 -15.91 -3.87
N ARG A 104 8.81 -14.84 -4.67
CA ARG A 104 9.88 -14.27 -5.50
C ARG A 104 10.00 -12.77 -5.24
N ALA A 105 11.16 -12.21 -5.54
CA ALA A 105 11.38 -10.78 -5.47
C ALA A 105 10.60 -10.06 -6.58
N LEU A 106 9.98 -8.91 -6.29
CA LEU A 106 9.15 -8.17 -7.26
C LEU A 106 9.96 -7.85 -8.53
N GLU A 107 11.19 -7.41 -8.34
CA GLU A 107 12.07 -7.01 -9.43
C GLU A 107 12.57 -8.18 -10.29
N ALA A 108 12.35 -9.43 -9.87
CA ALA A 108 12.61 -10.59 -10.71
C ALA A 108 11.52 -10.81 -11.77
N ASP A 109 10.30 -10.31 -11.53
CA ASP A 109 9.13 -10.67 -12.34
C ASP A 109 8.40 -9.46 -12.94
N PHE A 110 8.60 -8.26 -12.41
CA PHE A 110 7.96 -7.04 -12.91
C PHE A 110 8.98 -5.97 -13.33
N ASN A 111 8.64 -5.24 -14.40
CA ASN A 111 9.34 -4.03 -14.85
C ASN A 111 8.74 -2.79 -14.18
N TYR A 112 7.41 -2.71 -14.18
CA TYR A 112 6.66 -1.54 -13.72
C TYR A 112 5.26 -1.97 -13.28
N TRP A 113 4.71 -1.30 -12.27
CA TRP A 113 3.28 -1.39 -11.99
C TRP A 113 2.69 -0.04 -11.58
N THR A 114 1.36 0.04 -11.66
CA THR A 114 0.57 1.02 -10.92
C THR A 114 -0.55 0.33 -10.18
N TRP A 115 -0.84 0.83 -8.99
CA TRP A 115 -1.95 0.39 -8.17
C TRP A 115 -2.77 1.62 -7.77
N GLY A 116 -4.08 1.49 -7.72
CA GLY A 116 -4.93 2.54 -7.19
C GLY A 116 -6.17 2.00 -6.54
N ARG A 117 -6.60 2.63 -5.45
CA ARG A 117 -7.87 2.37 -4.78
C ARG A 117 -8.62 3.67 -4.59
N PHE A 118 -9.81 3.72 -5.13
CA PHE A 118 -10.68 4.89 -5.17
C PHE A 118 -11.97 4.56 -4.42
N PRO A 119 -12.34 5.31 -3.36
CA PRO A 119 -13.67 5.18 -2.77
C PRO A 119 -14.73 5.60 -3.80
N LEU A 120 -15.84 4.90 -3.86
CA LEU A 120 -17.01 5.28 -4.63
C LEU A 120 -18.21 5.42 -3.70
N SER A 121 -19.28 6.04 -4.17
CA SER A 121 -20.54 6.16 -3.43
C SER A 121 -21.15 4.80 -3.08
N ASP A 122 -20.89 3.78 -3.89
CA ASP A 122 -21.36 2.40 -3.72
C ASP A 122 -20.28 1.44 -3.21
N GLY A 123 -19.11 1.94 -2.78
CA GLY A 123 -18.05 1.13 -2.18
C GLY A 123 -16.64 1.58 -2.58
N ALA A 124 -15.92 0.76 -3.35
CA ALA A 124 -14.57 1.09 -3.81
C ALA A 124 -14.21 0.44 -5.15
N ALA A 125 -13.41 1.14 -5.96
CA ALA A 125 -12.78 0.62 -7.16
C ALA A 125 -11.27 0.49 -6.97
N CYS A 126 -10.73 -0.67 -7.30
CA CYS A 126 -9.31 -0.96 -7.30
C CYS A 126 -8.82 -1.26 -8.70
N PHE A 127 -7.65 -0.74 -9.05
CA PHE A 127 -7.00 -0.97 -10.33
C PHE A 127 -5.57 -1.44 -10.11
N TYR A 128 -5.18 -2.48 -10.85
CA TYR A 128 -3.84 -3.03 -10.85
C TYR A 128 -3.37 -3.16 -12.30
N ASP A 129 -2.31 -2.45 -12.64
CA ASP A 129 -1.67 -2.52 -13.96
C ASP A 129 -0.22 -2.90 -13.77
N ALA A 130 0.27 -3.94 -14.44
CA ALA A 130 1.67 -4.33 -14.36
C ALA A 130 2.22 -4.75 -15.72
N THR A 131 3.45 -4.35 -15.99
CA THR A 131 4.24 -4.88 -17.12
C THR A 131 5.25 -5.85 -16.54
N ARG A 132 5.13 -7.12 -16.94
CA ARG A 132 5.97 -8.21 -16.44
C ARG A 132 7.26 -8.33 -17.24
N ARG A 133 8.25 -9.00 -16.66
CA ARG A 133 9.58 -9.19 -17.29
C ARG A 133 9.56 -10.16 -18.47
N ASP A 134 8.61 -11.07 -18.51
CA ASP A 134 8.38 -11.97 -19.64
C ASP A 134 7.75 -11.25 -20.87
N GLY A 135 7.44 -9.96 -20.75
CA GLY A 135 6.83 -9.15 -21.79
C GLY A 135 5.30 -9.15 -21.78
N SER A 136 4.66 -9.92 -20.89
CA SER A 136 3.21 -9.90 -20.71
C SER A 136 2.76 -8.70 -19.86
N ASP A 137 1.51 -8.29 -20.04
CA ASP A 137 0.87 -7.26 -19.22
C ASP A 137 -0.24 -7.87 -18.35
N LEU A 138 -0.46 -7.26 -17.19
CA LEU A 138 -1.61 -7.44 -16.32
C LEU A 138 -2.40 -6.12 -16.31
N ALA A 139 -3.72 -6.22 -16.45
CA ALA A 139 -4.64 -5.12 -16.24
C ALA A 139 -5.89 -5.66 -15.53
N VAL A 140 -6.14 -5.17 -14.32
CA VAL A 140 -7.24 -5.62 -13.47
C VAL A 140 -8.01 -4.42 -12.96
N ALA A 141 -9.32 -4.52 -13.05
CA ALA A 141 -10.28 -3.61 -12.45
C ALA A 141 -11.22 -4.43 -11.56
N LEU A 142 -11.30 -4.06 -10.28
CA LEU A 142 -12.09 -4.77 -9.30
C LEU A 142 -12.89 -3.78 -8.46
N GLY A 143 -14.21 -3.93 -8.47
CA GLY A 143 -15.11 -3.19 -7.58
C GLY A 143 -15.38 -3.98 -6.31
N PHE A 144 -15.68 -3.27 -5.25
CA PHE A 144 -16.20 -3.81 -4.00
C PHE A 144 -17.40 -2.99 -3.60
N ASP A 145 -18.51 -3.66 -3.28
CA ASP A 145 -19.67 -3.03 -2.68
C ASP A 145 -19.38 -2.67 -1.21
N ASP A 146 -20.29 -1.91 -0.60
CA ASP A 146 -20.16 -1.46 0.79
C ASP A 146 -20.04 -2.60 1.81
N ASP A 147 -20.61 -3.76 1.51
CA ASP A 147 -20.53 -5.00 2.30
C ASP A 147 -19.30 -5.86 1.95
N GLY A 148 -18.38 -5.35 1.13
CA GLY A 148 -17.17 -6.03 0.71
C GLY A 148 -17.37 -7.07 -0.38
N THR A 149 -18.58 -7.24 -0.91
CA THR A 149 -18.85 -8.15 -2.03
C THR A 149 -18.05 -7.70 -3.25
N PRO A 150 -17.20 -8.57 -3.83
CA PRO A 150 -16.48 -8.22 -5.04
C PRO A 150 -17.44 -8.18 -6.22
N ARG A 151 -17.31 -7.13 -7.05
CA ARG A 151 -18.06 -7.00 -8.29
C ARG A 151 -17.15 -6.60 -9.45
N ALA A 152 -17.56 -6.99 -10.64
CA ALA A 152 -16.93 -6.48 -11.85
C ALA A 152 -17.16 -4.96 -11.93
N ILE A 153 -16.16 -4.25 -12.43
CA ILE A 153 -16.27 -2.85 -12.80
C ILE A 153 -15.69 -2.69 -14.20
N GLU A 154 -16.33 -1.88 -15.03
CA GLU A 154 -15.77 -1.53 -16.34
C GLU A 154 -14.40 -0.88 -16.12
N MET A 155 -13.40 -1.34 -16.86
CA MET A 155 -12.03 -0.84 -16.74
C MET A 155 -11.90 0.45 -17.56
N PRO A 156 -11.74 1.63 -16.93
CA PRO A 156 -11.57 2.87 -17.69
C PRO A 156 -10.22 2.87 -18.43
N PRO A 157 -10.06 3.68 -19.49
CA PRO A 157 -8.77 3.81 -20.15
C PRO A 157 -7.68 4.35 -19.21
N LYS A 158 -6.41 4.10 -19.57
CA LYS A 158 -5.28 4.72 -18.89
C LYS A 158 -5.23 6.22 -19.21
N ALA A 159 -4.92 7.02 -18.20
CA ALA A 159 -4.74 8.46 -18.30
C ALA A 159 -3.41 8.84 -17.65
N ALA A 160 -2.65 9.69 -18.33
CA ALA A 160 -1.32 10.10 -17.88
C ALA A 160 -1.41 11.06 -16.70
N LEU A 161 -0.45 10.94 -15.78
CA LEU A 161 -0.21 11.91 -14.72
C LEU A 161 1.13 12.62 -14.96
N PRO A 162 1.26 13.91 -14.61
CA PRO A 162 2.55 14.59 -14.64
C PRO A 162 3.60 13.81 -13.84
N ARG A 163 4.86 13.85 -14.25
CA ARG A 163 5.94 13.19 -13.49
C ARG A 163 6.25 13.98 -12.20
N PRO A 164 6.57 13.30 -11.09
CA PRO A 164 6.94 13.95 -9.83
C PRO A 164 8.42 14.36 -9.87
N PHE A 165 8.96 14.84 -8.74
CA PHE A 165 10.34 15.33 -8.66
C PHE A 165 11.36 14.25 -9.06
N TRP A 166 11.17 13.01 -8.61
CA TRP A 166 12.04 11.89 -8.98
C TRP A 166 11.79 11.32 -10.39
N GLN A 167 10.93 11.93 -11.19
CA GLN A 167 10.65 11.57 -12.60
C GLN A 167 10.11 10.16 -12.82
N VAL A 168 9.59 9.49 -11.77
CA VAL A 168 8.90 8.20 -11.91
C VAL A 168 7.72 8.37 -12.88
N ARG A 169 7.61 7.49 -13.89
CA ARG A 169 6.46 7.47 -14.80
C ARG A 169 5.19 7.19 -13.99
N ARG A 170 4.10 7.90 -14.29
CA ARG A 170 2.81 7.72 -13.62
C ARG A 170 1.67 7.73 -14.62
N GLU A 171 0.76 6.81 -14.43
CA GLU A 171 -0.52 6.71 -15.14
C GLU A 171 -1.55 6.14 -14.16
N THR A 172 -2.81 6.50 -14.35
CA THR A 172 -3.94 5.99 -13.55
C THR A 172 -5.08 5.63 -14.50
N ARG A 173 -6.18 5.06 -13.98
CA ARG A 173 -7.43 4.90 -14.72
C ARG A 173 -8.33 6.13 -14.54
N ALA A 174 -8.99 6.54 -15.61
CA ALA A 174 -9.96 7.63 -15.62
C ALA A 174 -10.96 7.46 -16.77
N ASP A 175 -12.19 7.94 -16.58
CA ASP A 175 -13.21 7.98 -17.63
C ASP A 175 -12.69 8.70 -18.89
N PRO A 176 -13.16 8.30 -20.09
CA PRO A 176 -12.78 8.95 -21.34
C PRO A 176 -12.92 10.48 -21.30
N GLY A 177 -11.84 11.19 -21.65
CA GLY A 177 -11.79 12.65 -21.68
C GLY A 177 -11.52 13.33 -20.34
N TYR A 178 -11.55 12.61 -19.21
CA TYR A 178 -11.20 13.17 -17.92
C TYR A 178 -9.68 13.32 -17.75
N ARG A 179 -9.24 14.41 -17.11
CA ARG A 179 -7.82 14.67 -16.81
C ARG A 179 -7.55 14.48 -15.33
N PRO A 180 -7.07 13.30 -14.89
CA PRO A 180 -6.75 13.08 -13.50
C PRO A 180 -5.57 13.95 -13.06
N HIS A 181 -5.56 14.33 -11.79
CA HIS A 181 -4.48 15.12 -11.22
C HIS A 181 -4.22 14.76 -9.77
N GLN A 182 -2.97 14.97 -9.35
CA GLN A 182 -2.57 14.79 -7.97
C GLN A 182 -3.16 15.89 -7.10
N VAL A 183 -3.82 15.51 -6.00
CA VAL A 183 -4.34 16.46 -4.99
C VAL A 183 -3.48 16.52 -3.72
N LYS A 184 -2.73 15.45 -3.41
CA LYS A 184 -1.83 15.43 -2.26
C LYS A 184 -0.64 14.50 -2.50
N ALA A 185 0.56 15.03 -2.32
CA ALA A 185 1.78 14.23 -2.30
C ALA A 185 1.83 13.40 -1.00
N MET A 186 2.19 12.11 -1.09
CA MET A 186 2.37 11.25 0.08
C MET A 186 3.79 10.71 0.19
N LEU A 187 4.33 10.15 -0.89
CA LEU A 187 5.73 9.71 -0.97
C LEU A 187 6.27 9.91 -2.38
N ASP A 188 7.48 10.44 -2.48
CA ASP A 188 8.19 10.54 -3.75
C ASP A 188 9.64 10.06 -3.58
N ALA A 189 10.00 9.04 -4.35
CA ALA A 189 11.29 8.35 -4.27
C ALA A 189 11.79 7.98 -5.67
N PRO A 190 13.09 7.64 -5.84
CA PRO A 190 13.68 7.39 -7.15
C PRO A 190 13.04 6.24 -7.95
N PHE A 191 12.28 5.35 -7.33
CA PHE A 191 11.64 4.21 -8.01
C PHE A 191 10.17 4.04 -7.63
N TYR A 192 9.66 4.87 -6.71
CA TYR A 192 8.33 4.71 -6.14
C TYR A 192 7.69 6.07 -5.90
N ASN A 193 6.42 6.19 -6.26
CA ASN A 193 5.61 7.36 -5.96
C ASN A 193 4.26 6.92 -5.41
N ARG A 194 3.81 7.59 -4.33
CA ARG A 194 2.45 7.47 -3.79
C ARG A 194 1.84 8.86 -3.66
N SER A 195 0.60 8.98 -4.10
CA SER A 195 -0.15 10.24 -3.98
C SER A 195 -1.65 9.99 -3.86
N ALA A 196 -2.39 10.96 -3.33
CA ALA A 196 -3.82 11.01 -3.57
C ALA A 196 -4.09 11.70 -4.89
N VAL A 197 -4.89 11.05 -5.73
CA VAL A 197 -5.23 11.47 -7.09
C VAL A 197 -6.73 11.66 -7.18
N ARG A 198 -7.15 12.80 -7.74
CA ARG A 198 -8.51 13.03 -8.19
C ARG A 198 -8.68 12.46 -9.59
N THR A 199 -9.66 11.60 -9.78
CA THR A 199 -10.00 10.97 -11.06
C THR A 199 -11.51 10.84 -11.17
N LYS A 200 -11.99 10.35 -12.31
CA LYS A 200 -13.39 10.02 -12.55
C LYS A 200 -13.51 8.56 -12.97
N ILE A 201 -14.39 7.81 -12.31
CA ILE A 201 -14.64 6.39 -12.56
C ILE A 201 -16.15 6.20 -12.66
N ASN A 202 -16.64 5.65 -13.77
CA ASN A 202 -18.06 5.36 -14.01
C ASN A 202 -18.98 6.58 -13.81
N GLY A 203 -18.55 7.76 -14.24
CA GLY A 203 -19.32 8.99 -14.06
C GLY A 203 -19.10 9.68 -12.72
N GLU A 204 -18.48 9.03 -11.73
CA GLU A 204 -18.28 9.56 -10.39
C GLU A 204 -16.88 10.16 -10.22
N GLU A 205 -16.78 11.41 -9.74
CA GLU A 205 -15.50 12.00 -9.38
C GLU A 205 -15.09 11.59 -7.96
N THR A 206 -13.86 11.11 -7.82
CA THR A 206 -13.35 10.53 -6.58
C THR A 206 -11.89 10.90 -6.33
N VAL A 207 -11.49 10.88 -5.07
CA VAL A 207 -10.11 11.02 -4.62
C VAL A 207 -9.66 9.73 -3.96
N GLY A 208 -8.72 9.03 -4.60
CA GLY A 208 -8.18 7.77 -4.12
C GLY A 208 -6.67 7.77 -3.96
N VAL A 209 -6.16 6.70 -3.36
CA VAL A 209 -4.71 6.46 -3.28
C VAL A 209 -4.25 5.88 -4.61
N HIS A 210 -3.12 6.38 -5.10
CA HIS A 210 -2.46 5.93 -6.32
C HIS A 210 -0.97 5.72 -6.05
N GLU A 211 -0.45 4.64 -6.62
CA GLU A 211 0.94 4.21 -6.53
C GLU A 211 1.50 3.92 -7.91
N ALA A 212 2.78 4.27 -8.10
CA ALA A 212 3.58 3.86 -9.24
C ALA A 212 4.91 3.30 -8.75
N LEU A 213 5.30 2.14 -9.25
CA LEU A 213 6.55 1.46 -8.91
C LEU A 213 7.30 1.11 -10.19
N ASP A 214 8.55 1.55 -10.26
CA ASP A 214 9.46 1.32 -11.37
C ASP A 214 10.59 0.38 -10.90
N LEU A 215 10.46 -0.89 -11.23
CA LEU A 215 11.36 -1.94 -10.75
C LEU A 215 12.65 -2.04 -11.57
N ASP A 216 12.66 -1.49 -12.80
CA ASP A 216 13.90 -1.30 -13.54
C ASP A 216 14.78 -0.26 -12.86
N ARG A 217 14.19 0.84 -12.38
CA ARG A 217 14.90 1.80 -11.54
C ARG A 217 15.30 1.17 -10.22
N PHE A 218 14.41 0.44 -9.53
CA PHE A 218 14.72 -0.24 -8.25
C PHE A 218 15.97 -1.13 -8.32
N ARG A 219 16.14 -1.88 -9.42
CA ARG A 219 17.32 -2.73 -9.66
C ARG A 219 18.60 -1.98 -10.00
N GLY A 220 18.51 -0.67 -10.23
CA GLY A 220 19.65 0.15 -10.58
C GLY A 220 20.76 0.06 -9.52
N PRO A 221 22.04 -0.01 -9.92
CA PRO A 221 23.15 -0.25 -9.00
C PRO A 221 23.33 0.86 -7.95
N TRP A 222 22.80 2.05 -8.22
CA TRP A 222 22.94 3.24 -7.36
C TRP A 222 21.95 3.27 -6.18
N LEU A 223 20.89 2.46 -6.24
CA LEU A 223 19.78 2.55 -5.28
C LEU A 223 20.02 1.78 -3.98
N MET A 224 20.66 0.61 -4.06
CA MET A 224 20.98 -0.20 -2.89
C MET A 224 21.88 0.54 -1.87
N PRO A 225 22.94 1.28 -2.29
CA PRO A 225 23.70 2.14 -1.38
C PRO A 225 22.86 3.23 -0.69
N MET A 226 21.94 3.88 -1.42
CA MET A 226 21.04 4.89 -0.83
C MET A 226 20.08 4.29 0.20
N LEU A 227 19.53 3.11 -0.08
CA LEU A 227 18.64 2.40 0.83
C LEU A 227 19.35 1.99 2.12
N ALA A 228 20.59 1.53 2.04
CA ALA A 228 21.40 1.14 3.20
C ALA A 228 21.60 2.29 4.20
N VAL A 229 21.70 3.53 3.72
CA VAL A 229 21.82 4.72 4.57
C VAL A 229 20.48 5.12 5.18
N ARG A 230 19.39 5.02 4.41
CA ARG A 230 18.06 5.46 4.86
C ARG A 230 17.41 4.48 5.82
N VAL A 231 17.79 3.21 5.75
CA VAL A 231 17.20 2.13 6.55
C VAL A 231 18.31 1.32 7.24
N PRO A 232 18.96 1.89 8.27
CA PRO A 232 20.09 1.25 8.93
C PRO A 232 19.64 -0.03 9.66
N ARG A 233 20.21 -1.16 9.24
CA ARG A 233 19.98 -2.45 9.91
C ARG A 233 20.70 -2.46 11.24
N ARG A 234 19.97 -2.73 12.31
CA ARG A 234 20.50 -2.82 13.68
C ARG A 234 20.40 -4.26 14.18
N ALA A 235 21.51 -4.80 14.68
CA ALA A 235 21.53 -6.06 15.41
C ALA A 235 21.05 -5.85 16.87
N ARG A 236 20.48 -6.90 17.50
CA ARG A 236 20.08 -6.92 18.91
C ARG A 236 18.96 -5.92 19.24
N TRP A 237 17.81 -6.14 18.61
CA TRP A 237 16.60 -5.40 18.95
C TRP A 237 16.07 -5.84 20.32
N PRO A 238 15.59 -4.93 21.18
CA PRO A 238 14.90 -5.32 22.39
C PRO A 238 13.68 -6.16 22.02
N ARG A 239 13.47 -7.30 22.68
CA ARG A 239 12.19 -8.00 22.58
C ARG A 239 11.12 -7.06 23.12
N GLY A 240 10.03 -6.86 22.38
CA GLY A 240 8.83 -6.25 22.96
C GLY A 240 8.50 -6.98 24.26
N LEU A 241 8.26 -6.22 25.33
CA LEU A 241 7.86 -6.79 26.62
C LEU A 241 6.54 -7.52 26.39
N GLY A 242 6.61 -8.85 26.24
CA GLY A 242 5.43 -9.70 26.24
C GLY A 242 4.70 -9.50 27.56
N ARG A 243 3.47 -9.01 27.48
CA ARG A 243 2.45 -9.28 28.48
C ARG A 243 1.58 -10.39 27.94
#